data_AF-A0A9Y2DAY6-F1
#
_entry.id   AF-A0A9Y2DAY6-F1
#
_cell.length_a   1.000
_cell.length_b   1.000
_cell.length_c   1.000
_cell.angle_alpha   90.00
_cell.angle_beta   90.00
_cell.angle_gamma   90.00
#
_symmetry.space_group_name_H-M   'P 1'
#
loop_
_entity.id
_entity.type
_entity.pdbx_description
1 polymer ?
#
loop_
_entity_poly.entity_id
_entity_poly.type
_entity_poly.pdbx_seq_one_letter_code
_entity_poly.pdbx_strand_id
1 'polypeptide(L)'
;MSESGANESGELTPTSKDISLTPSLTALFKPTFDLVGLEIRNYVKESIDSLKEKRRKRNLESHIKAVNEKIKGDRPFGQNEPSINQLSLFEDWVEGVQDIDPADEELSAIWQSLLIRAAQGEHIGEEVRNILKSLSPKEAQFLLEIKKRVPAFPLGSGIVKSRDRYLANQLLAKGLAEKDYAFPIFFITTMIASTTIMFSIVGGSMGGLNIGVVASGAAVFIAALGFSLRSGLARWRLSWLGQELIGLVKTPSRE
;
A
#
# COMPACT_ATOMS: atom_id res chain seq x y z
N MET A 1 8.86 68.78 -27.00
CA MET A 1 10.31 68.89 -26.78
C MET A 1 10.83 67.47 -26.98
N SER A 2 11.24 67.05 -28.19
CA SER A 2 12.43 67.53 -28.93
C SER A 2 13.66 67.37 -28.02
N GLU A 3 14.68 66.55 -28.28
CA GLU A 3 15.44 66.24 -29.51
C GLU A 3 16.00 64.80 -29.38
N SER A 4 16.06 63.97 -30.43
CA SER A 4 16.98 63.98 -31.57
C SER A 4 18.46 63.87 -31.17
N GLY A 5 19.13 62.81 -31.62
CA GLY A 5 20.58 62.63 -31.46
C GLY A 5 21.06 61.24 -31.86
N ALA A 6 21.17 61.01 -33.17
CA ALA A 6 21.78 59.84 -33.78
C ALA A 6 23.32 59.95 -33.86
N ASN A 7 24.01 58.80 -33.84
CA ASN A 7 25.17 58.42 -34.68
C ASN A 7 25.61 57.01 -34.24
N GLU A 8 25.55 55.99 -35.11
CA GLU A 8 26.63 55.55 -36.02
C GLU A 8 27.99 55.41 -35.30
N SER A 9 28.80 54.36 -35.43
CA SER A 9 28.91 53.19 -36.30
C SER A 9 30.06 52.36 -35.69
N GLY A 10 30.07 51.03 -35.88
CA GLY A 10 31.11 50.20 -35.27
C GLY A 10 30.96 48.72 -35.60
N GLU A 11 31.20 48.40 -36.86
CA GLU A 11 31.41 47.04 -37.38
C GLU A 11 32.69 46.41 -36.77
N LEU A 12 32.60 45.16 -36.32
CA LEU A 12 33.43 44.02 -36.75
C LEU A 12 33.30 42.82 -35.79
N THR A 13 32.92 41.69 -36.38
CA THR A 13 32.82 40.34 -35.80
C THR A 13 34.18 39.79 -35.31
N PRO A 14 34.18 38.67 -34.56
CA PRO A 14 34.40 37.42 -35.27
C PRO A 14 33.44 36.30 -34.85
N THR A 15 32.67 35.85 -35.85
CA THR A 15 32.51 34.44 -36.23
C THR A 15 32.55 33.40 -35.11
N SER A 16 31.41 33.11 -34.49
CA SER A 16 31.10 31.73 -34.12
C SER A 16 30.69 31.02 -35.41
N LYS A 17 31.57 30.15 -35.93
CA LYS A 17 31.23 29.22 -37.01
C LYS A 17 30.18 28.25 -36.50
N ASP A 18 28.92 28.63 -36.64
CA ASP A 18 27.86 27.65 -36.78
C ASP A 18 28.12 26.91 -38.09
N ILE A 19 28.65 25.69 -37.94
CA ILE A 19 28.78 24.76 -39.05
C ILE A 19 27.34 24.35 -39.41
N SER A 20 26.70 25.20 -40.21
CA SER A 20 25.44 24.91 -40.87
C SER A 20 25.70 23.78 -41.86
N LEU A 21 25.55 22.55 -41.37
CA LEU A 21 25.42 21.37 -42.21
C LEU A 21 24.16 21.59 -43.05
N THR A 22 24.36 21.81 -44.34
CA THR A 22 23.33 22.06 -45.35
C THR A 22 22.13 21.10 -45.20
N PRO A 23 20.87 21.58 -45.31
CA PRO A 23 19.66 20.77 -45.14
C PRO A 23 19.58 19.54 -46.06
N SER A 24 20.33 19.55 -47.17
CA SER A 24 20.51 18.44 -48.11
C SER A 24 21.36 17.29 -47.56
N LEU A 25 22.37 17.56 -46.71
CA LEU A 25 23.12 16.50 -46.00
C LEU A 25 22.28 15.90 -44.87
N THR A 26 21.53 16.73 -44.15
CA THR A 26 20.60 16.27 -43.11
C THR A 26 19.49 15.41 -43.69
N ALA A 27 18.99 15.72 -44.90
CA ALA A 27 17.98 14.91 -45.60
C ALA A 27 18.50 13.56 -46.12
N LEU A 28 19.79 13.44 -46.43
CA LEU A 28 20.41 12.21 -46.93
C LEU A 28 20.73 11.21 -45.80
N PHE A 29 21.06 11.70 -44.60
CA PHE A 29 21.38 10.85 -43.45
C PHE A 29 20.20 10.62 -42.52
N LYS A 30 19.10 11.39 -42.61
CA LYS A 30 17.87 11.19 -41.82
C LYS A 30 17.30 9.77 -41.92
N PRO A 31 17.12 9.19 -43.12
CA PRO A 31 16.53 7.85 -43.25
C PRO A 31 17.42 6.80 -42.59
N THR A 32 18.74 6.96 -42.70
CA THR A 32 19.74 6.05 -42.12
C THR A 32 19.82 6.19 -40.60
N PHE A 33 19.74 7.40 -40.06
CA PHE A 33 19.68 7.65 -38.61
C PHE A 33 18.36 7.17 -38.00
N ASP A 34 17.24 7.30 -38.71
CA ASP A 34 15.94 6.80 -38.26
C ASP A 34 15.93 5.25 -38.24
N LEU A 35 16.52 4.60 -39.24
CA LEU A 35 16.69 3.13 -39.28
C LEU A 35 17.64 2.61 -38.20
N VAL A 36 18.82 3.22 -38.05
CA VAL A 36 19.79 2.84 -37.02
C VAL A 36 19.25 3.14 -35.61
N GLY A 37 18.51 4.24 -35.45
CA GLY A 37 17.83 4.57 -34.19
C GLY A 37 16.75 3.55 -33.83
N LEU A 38 16.02 3.03 -34.81
CA LEU A 38 15.05 1.94 -34.62
C LEU A 38 15.74 0.62 -34.25
N GLU A 39 16.84 0.27 -34.91
CA GLU A 39 17.61 -0.94 -34.58
C GLU A 39 18.23 -0.87 -33.19
N ILE A 40 18.86 0.25 -32.81
CA ILE A 40 19.39 0.46 -31.45
C ILE A 40 18.27 0.40 -30.43
N ARG A 41 17.12 1.03 -30.69
CA ARG A 41 15.95 0.96 -29.81
C ARG A 41 15.46 -0.48 -29.64
N ASN A 42 15.39 -1.24 -30.74
CA ASN A 42 14.95 -2.63 -30.72
C ASN A 42 15.94 -3.51 -29.96
N TYR A 43 17.25 -3.33 -30.17
CA TYR A 43 18.31 -4.04 -29.46
C TYR A 43 18.32 -3.73 -27.95
N VAL A 44 18.16 -2.46 -27.58
CA VAL A 44 18.05 -2.04 -26.17
C VAL A 44 16.79 -2.64 -25.55
N LYS A 45 15.66 -2.64 -26.26
CA LYS A 45 14.41 -3.26 -25.81
C LYS A 45 14.59 -4.77 -25.58
N GLU A 46 15.16 -5.49 -26.54
CA GLU A 46 15.43 -6.93 -26.44
C GLU A 46 16.41 -7.26 -25.31
N SER A 47 17.44 -6.43 -25.11
CA SER A 47 18.37 -6.54 -23.98
C SER A 47 17.66 -6.35 -22.64
N ILE A 48 16.78 -5.35 -22.52
CA ILE A 48 15.98 -5.12 -21.31
C ILE A 48 15.02 -6.29 -21.07
N ASP A 49 14.36 -6.78 -22.10
CA ASP A 49 13.39 -7.87 -21.99
C ASP A 49 14.08 -9.18 -21.59
N SER A 50 15.25 -9.50 -22.15
CA SER A 50 16.04 -10.68 -21.74
C SER A 50 16.56 -10.59 -20.30
N LEU A 51 16.92 -9.38 -19.82
CA LEU A 51 17.31 -9.17 -18.43
C LEU A 51 16.12 -9.33 -17.48
N LYS A 52 14.95 -8.82 -17.86
CA LYS A 52 13.70 -9.02 -17.09
C LYS A 52 13.33 -10.48 -17.00
N GLU A 53 13.40 -11.22 -18.09
CA GLU A 53 13.09 -12.65 -18.12
C GLU A 53 14.05 -13.46 -17.23
N LYS A 54 15.36 -13.17 -17.30
CA LYS A 54 16.36 -13.77 -16.40
C LYS A 54 16.07 -13.47 -14.93
N ARG A 55 15.68 -12.23 -14.61
CA ARG A 55 15.29 -11.84 -13.24
C ARG A 55 14.05 -12.61 -12.78
N ARG A 56 12.99 -12.63 -13.60
CA ARG A 56 11.74 -13.36 -13.32
C ARG A 56 11.99 -14.83 -13.04
N LYS A 57 12.78 -15.48 -13.89
CA LYS A 57 13.16 -16.89 -13.70
C LYS A 57 13.91 -17.11 -12.38
N ARG A 58 14.89 -16.25 -12.06
CA ARG A 58 15.65 -16.34 -10.81
C ARG A 58 14.76 -16.11 -9.58
N ASN A 59 13.85 -15.15 -9.64
CA ASN A 59 12.88 -14.89 -8.57
C ASN A 59 12.02 -16.13 -8.35
N LEU A 60 11.40 -16.65 -9.42
CA LEU A 60 10.57 -17.85 -9.36
C LEU A 60 11.32 -19.04 -8.73
N GLU A 61 12.53 -19.33 -9.20
CA GLU A 61 13.37 -20.40 -8.66
C GLU A 61 13.66 -20.22 -7.16
N SER A 62 13.94 -18.98 -6.73
CA SER A 62 14.17 -18.65 -5.32
C SER A 62 12.92 -18.89 -4.46
N HIS A 63 11.74 -18.47 -4.94
CA HIS A 63 10.47 -18.69 -4.24
C HIS A 63 10.09 -20.17 -4.19
N ILE A 64 10.26 -20.92 -5.29
CA ILE A 64 10.02 -22.37 -5.33
C ILE A 64 10.93 -23.08 -4.32
N LYS A 65 12.21 -22.72 -4.28
CA LYS A 65 13.17 -23.30 -3.32
C LYS A 65 12.74 -23.03 -1.88
N ALA A 66 12.37 -21.80 -1.54
CA ALA A 66 11.91 -21.43 -0.21
C ALA A 66 10.62 -22.16 0.20
N VAL A 67 9.67 -22.33 -0.73
CA VAL A 67 8.44 -23.09 -0.48
C VAL A 67 8.76 -24.57 -0.26
N ASN A 68 9.60 -25.17 -1.09
CA ASN A 68 10.02 -26.56 -0.95
C ASN A 68 10.74 -26.84 0.38
N GLU A 69 11.58 -25.91 0.85
CA GLU A 69 12.25 -26.03 2.14
C GLU A 69 11.26 -26.01 3.31
N LYS A 70 10.22 -25.15 3.26
CA LYS A 70 9.16 -25.09 4.28
C LYS A 70 8.28 -26.35 4.27
N ILE A 71 7.91 -26.82 3.09
CA ILE A 71 7.06 -28.00 2.90
C ILE A 71 7.75 -29.26 3.43
N LYS A 72 9.05 -29.45 3.17
CA LYS A 72 9.77 -30.68 3.60
C LYS A 72 9.72 -30.91 5.12
N GLY A 73 9.41 -29.87 5.90
CA GLY A 73 9.22 -29.95 7.35
C GLY A 73 7.80 -30.25 7.81
N ASP A 74 6.80 -30.16 6.92
CA ASP A 74 5.37 -30.31 7.20
C ASP A 74 4.76 -31.48 6.39
N ARG A 75 3.59 -31.96 6.81
CA ARG A 75 2.95 -33.25 6.45
C ARG A 75 3.13 -33.67 4.97
N PRO A 76 3.27 -34.98 4.68
CA PRO A 76 3.35 -35.46 3.31
C PRO A 76 2.11 -35.02 2.53
N PHE A 77 2.34 -34.41 1.37
CA PHE A 77 1.26 -34.08 0.44
C PHE A 77 0.46 -35.33 0.11
N GLY A 78 -0.87 -35.19 0.06
CA GLY A 78 -1.73 -36.25 -0.43
C GLY A 78 -1.27 -36.64 -1.84
N GLN A 79 -1.11 -37.94 -2.10
CA GLN A 79 -0.68 -38.50 -3.39
C GLN A 79 -1.73 -38.33 -4.52
N ASN A 80 -2.70 -37.45 -4.33
CA ASN A 80 -3.79 -37.24 -5.27
C ASN A 80 -3.34 -36.31 -6.39
N GLU A 81 -3.91 -36.50 -7.58
CA GLU A 81 -3.74 -35.56 -8.67
C GLU A 81 -4.19 -34.16 -8.25
N PRO A 82 -3.45 -33.10 -8.65
CA PRO A 82 -3.82 -31.73 -8.30
C PRO A 82 -5.18 -31.38 -8.91
N SER A 83 -6.07 -30.83 -8.09
CA SER A 83 -7.36 -30.34 -8.54
C SER A 83 -7.22 -29.14 -9.49
N ILE A 84 -8.22 -28.91 -10.34
CA ILE A 84 -8.27 -27.74 -11.25
C ILE A 84 -8.09 -26.42 -10.48
N ASN A 85 -8.67 -26.32 -9.28
CA ASN A 85 -8.53 -25.14 -8.44
C ASN A 85 -7.09 -24.92 -7.96
N GLN A 86 -6.34 -25.99 -7.70
CA GLN A 86 -4.91 -25.91 -7.33
C GLN A 86 -4.04 -25.49 -8.51
N LEU A 87 -4.37 -25.94 -9.72
CA LEU A 87 -3.68 -25.52 -10.94
C LEU A 87 -3.91 -24.03 -11.22
N SER A 88 -5.16 -23.57 -11.13
CA SER A 88 -5.48 -22.13 -11.27
C SER A 88 -4.78 -21.28 -10.21
N LEU A 89 -4.73 -21.75 -8.96
CA LEU A 89 -3.98 -21.07 -7.89
C LEU A 89 -2.47 -20.99 -8.19
N PHE A 90 -1.91 -22.05 -8.77
CA PHE A 90 -0.51 -22.09 -9.15
C PHE A 90 -0.21 -21.13 -10.31
N GLU A 91 -1.08 -21.05 -11.32
CA GLU A 91 -0.95 -20.07 -12.41
C GLU A 91 -0.97 -18.63 -11.87
N ASP A 92 -1.97 -18.31 -11.04
CA ASP A 92 -2.06 -17.01 -10.36
C ASP A 92 -0.80 -16.69 -9.53
N TRP A 93 -0.22 -17.72 -8.90
CA TRP A 93 1.00 -17.60 -8.10
C TRP A 93 2.23 -17.33 -8.95
N VAL A 94 2.41 -18.06 -10.06
CA VAL A 94 3.54 -17.86 -10.98
C VAL A 94 3.50 -16.44 -11.56
N GLU A 95 2.33 -15.99 -11.98
CA GLU A 95 2.15 -14.64 -12.54
C GLU A 95 2.48 -13.54 -11.52
N GLY A 96 2.08 -13.72 -10.26
CA GLY A 96 2.29 -12.73 -9.20
C GLY A 96 3.73 -12.71 -8.68
N VAL A 97 4.33 -13.88 -8.45
CA VAL A 97 5.60 -13.98 -7.74
C VAL A 97 6.82 -13.68 -8.60
N GLN A 98 6.74 -13.87 -9.92
CA GLN A 98 7.87 -13.65 -10.83
C GLN A 98 8.41 -12.22 -10.79
N ASP A 99 7.55 -11.23 -10.49
CA ASP A 99 7.92 -9.81 -10.42
C ASP A 99 8.28 -9.35 -9.00
N ILE A 100 8.25 -10.25 -8.02
CA ILE A 100 8.53 -9.95 -6.61
C ILE A 100 9.99 -10.27 -6.29
N ASP A 101 10.64 -9.36 -5.58
CA ASP A 101 12.01 -9.58 -5.15
C ASP A 101 12.02 -10.50 -3.91
N PRO A 102 12.79 -11.60 -3.92
CA PRO A 102 12.91 -12.47 -2.75
C PRO A 102 13.43 -11.75 -1.50
N ALA A 103 14.11 -10.61 -1.66
CA ALA A 103 14.55 -9.76 -0.55
C ALA A 103 13.40 -9.02 0.15
N ASP A 104 12.23 -8.88 -0.49
CA ASP A 104 11.03 -8.33 0.11
C ASP A 104 10.38 -9.41 1.01
N GLU A 105 10.95 -9.64 2.19
CA GLU A 105 10.63 -10.76 3.08
C GLU A 105 9.13 -10.89 3.38
N GLU A 106 8.45 -9.78 3.68
CA GLU A 106 7.04 -9.79 4.10
C GLU A 106 6.09 -10.16 2.96
N LEU A 107 6.25 -9.55 1.77
CA LEU A 107 5.42 -9.87 0.61
C LEU A 107 5.73 -11.28 0.10
N SER A 108 7.01 -11.63 0.04
CA SER A 108 7.49 -12.97 -0.30
C SER A 108 6.88 -14.04 0.60
N ALA A 109 6.83 -13.79 1.91
CA ALA A 109 6.24 -14.72 2.87
C ALA A 109 4.75 -14.97 2.61
N ILE A 110 3.98 -13.93 2.27
CA ILE A 110 2.54 -14.07 1.97
C ILE A 110 2.35 -14.95 0.72
N TRP A 111 3.10 -14.70 -0.36
CA TRP A 111 3.04 -15.50 -1.58
C TRP A 111 3.49 -16.94 -1.38
N GLN A 112 4.56 -17.17 -0.61
CA GLN A 112 5.02 -18.52 -0.29
C GLN A 112 3.96 -19.28 0.50
N SER A 113 3.33 -18.63 1.49
CA SER A 113 2.24 -19.20 2.26
C SER A 113 1.00 -19.53 1.43
N LEU A 114 0.65 -18.68 0.45
CA LEU A 114 -0.43 -18.94 -0.50
C LEU A 114 -0.23 -20.28 -1.21
N LEU A 115 0.98 -20.52 -1.72
CA LEU A 115 1.30 -21.76 -2.44
C LEU A 115 1.29 -22.98 -1.52
N ILE A 116 1.80 -22.85 -0.29
CA ILE A 116 1.79 -23.95 0.70
C ILE A 116 0.34 -24.38 0.99
N ARG A 117 -0.55 -23.42 1.24
CA ARG A 117 -1.96 -23.69 1.52
C ARG A 117 -2.70 -24.26 0.32
N ALA A 118 -2.43 -23.73 -0.87
CA ALA A 118 -2.96 -24.29 -2.12
C ALA A 118 -2.53 -25.76 -2.29
N ALA A 119 -1.25 -26.07 -2.04
CA ALA A 119 -0.74 -27.43 -2.12
C ALA A 119 -1.35 -28.38 -1.07
N GLN A 120 -1.81 -27.84 0.07
CA GLN A 120 -2.57 -28.57 1.10
C GLN A 120 -4.06 -28.75 0.75
N GLY A 121 -4.54 -28.15 -0.35
CA GLY A 121 -5.93 -28.21 -0.78
C GLY A 121 -6.85 -27.22 -0.06
N GLU A 122 -6.29 -26.22 0.64
CA GLU A 122 -7.10 -25.16 1.24
C GLU A 122 -7.74 -24.29 0.14
N HIS A 123 -9.03 -23.99 0.32
CA HIS A 123 -9.73 -23.06 -0.56
C HIS A 123 -9.36 -21.62 -0.19
N ILE A 124 -8.74 -20.90 -1.13
CA ILE A 124 -8.39 -19.48 -0.96
C ILE A 124 -9.33 -18.66 -1.85
N GLY A 125 -10.05 -17.72 -1.23
CA GLY A 125 -11.00 -16.86 -1.93
C GLY A 125 -10.33 -16.01 -3.00
N GLU A 126 -11.02 -15.83 -4.14
CA GLU A 126 -10.52 -15.05 -5.28
C GLU A 126 -10.19 -13.59 -4.90
N GLU A 127 -10.98 -12.99 -4.01
CA GLU A 127 -10.76 -11.63 -3.51
C GLU A 127 -9.38 -11.48 -2.85
N VAL A 128 -8.95 -12.47 -2.07
CA VAL A 128 -7.64 -12.47 -1.40
C VAL A 128 -6.52 -12.52 -2.44
N ARG A 129 -6.67 -13.32 -3.49
CA ARG A 129 -5.69 -13.43 -4.58
C ARG A 129 -5.58 -12.12 -5.36
N ASN A 130 -6.72 -11.54 -5.73
CA ASN A 130 -6.77 -10.29 -6.48
C ASN A 130 -6.13 -9.14 -5.69
N ILE A 131 -6.40 -9.07 -4.38
CA ILE A 131 -5.80 -8.06 -3.53
C ILE A 131 -4.30 -8.30 -3.33
N LEU A 132 -3.87 -9.55 -3.18
CA LEU A 132 -2.45 -9.90 -3.08
C LEU A 132 -1.66 -9.48 -4.33
N LYS A 133 -2.22 -9.68 -5.54
CA LYS A 133 -1.62 -9.19 -6.81
C LYS A 133 -1.45 -7.68 -6.84
N SER A 134 -2.32 -6.93 -6.15
CA SER A 134 -2.25 -5.47 -6.09
C SER A 134 -1.30 -4.94 -4.99
N LEU A 135 -0.81 -5.80 -4.10
CA LEU A 135 -0.12 -5.39 -2.88
C LEU A 135 1.35 -5.05 -3.16
N SER A 136 1.79 -3.86 -2.75
CA SER A 136 3.19 -3.46 -2.83
C SER A 136 3.99 -3.97 -1.63
N PRO A 137 5.33 -4.09 -1.74
CA PRO A 137 6.19 -4.54 -0.64
C PRO A 137 6.01 -3.71 0.64
N LYS A 138 5.91 -2.38 0.51
CA LYS A 138 5.73 -1.47 1.65
C LYS A 138 4.38 -1.64 2.34
N GLU A 139 3.33 -1.92 1.57
CA GLU A 139 2.00 -2.19 2.12
C GLU A 139 1.97 -3.54 2.83
N ALA A 140 2.60 -4.58 2.27
CA ALA A 140 2.72 -5.90 2.91
C ALA A 140 3.48 -5.83 4.24
N GLN A 141 4.61 -5.12 4.25
CA GLN A 141 5.36 -4.85 5.49
C GLN A 141 4.49 -4.13 6.52
N PHE A 142 3.82 -3.05 6.11
CA PHE A 142 2.96 -2.28 7.00
C PHE A 142 1.76 -3.10 7.51
N LEU A 143 1.18 -3.96 6.68
CA LEU A 143 0.10 -4.88 7.05
C LEU A 143 0.53 -5.82 8.19
N LEU A 144 1.72 -6.43 8.09
CA LEU A 144 2.26 -7.28 9.15
C LEU A 144 2.64 -6.47 10.40
N GLU A 145 3.10 -5.23 10.24
CA GLU A 145 3.33 -4.32 11.38
C GLU A 145 2.04 -3.98 12.12
N ILE A 146 0.92 -3.74 11.42
CA ILE A 146 -0.38 -3.48 12.05
C ILE A 146 -0.74 -4.64 12.99
N LYS A 147 -0.54 -5.90 12.56
CA LYS A 147 -0.76 -7.09 13.40
C LYS A 147 0.10 -7.08 14.67
N LYS A 148 1.37 -6.68 14.57
CA LYS A 148 2.29 -6.62 15.72
C LYS A 148 1.92 -5.50 16.69
N ARG A 149 1.33 -4.41 16.20
CA ARG A 149 0.91 -3.23 16.98
C ARG A 149 -0.52 -3.36 17.55
N VAL A 150 -1.14 -4.54 17.45
CA VAL A 150 -2.48 -4.86 17.98
C VAL A 150 -2.54 -4.64 19.50
N PRO A 151 -3.65 -4.10 20.06
CA PRO A 151 -5.01 -4.16 19.51
C PRO A 151 -5.35 -3.22 18.35
N ALA A 152 -4.80 -2.01 18.24
CA ALA A 152 -4.98 -1.13 17.07
C ALA A 152 -4.16 0.18 17.14
N PHE A 153 -3.88 0.78 15.98
CA PHE A 153 -3.04 1.99 15.85
C PHE A 153 -3.91 3.27 15.77
N PRO A 154 -3.58 4.36 16.50
CA PRO A 154 -4.43 5.55 16.56
C PRO A 154 -4.63 6.20 15.19
N LEU A 155 -5.83 6.70 14.89
CA LEU A 155 -6.13 7.45 13.66
C LEU A 155 -5.56 8.89 13.67
N GLY A 156 -5.18 9.40 14.84
CA GLY A 156 -4.87 10.80 15.10
C GLY A 156 -3.59 11.33 14.42
N SER A 157 -3.71 12.52 13.84
CA SER A 157 -2.70 13.19 13.01
C SER A 157 -1.44 13.71 13.75
N GLY A 158 -1.39 13.61 15.07
CA GLY A 158 -0.23 14.06 15.87
C GLY A 158 0.72 12.95 16.31
N ILE A 159 0.24 11.72 16.43
CA ILE A 159 1.01 10.58 16.97
C ILE A 159 1.57 9.72 15.83
N VAL A 160 0.88 9.72 14.69
CA VAL A 160 1.19 8.86 13.55
C VAL A 160 2.07 9.58 12.52
N LYS A 161 3.17 8.96 12.11
CA LYS A 161 4.01 9.45 11.00
C LYS A 161 3.18 9.59 9.72
N SER A 162 3.44 10.63 8.91
CA SER A 162 2.72 10.87 7.64
C SER A 162 2.77 9.66 6.70
N ARG A 163 3.91 8.96 6.66
CA ARG A 163 4.10 7.71 5.91
C ARG A 163 3.10 6.62 6.32
N ASP A 164 2.96 6.35 7.60
CA ASP A 164 2.07 5.30 8.12
C ASP A 164 0.60 5.63 7.82
N ARG A 165 0.23 6.92 7.89
CA ARG A 165 -1.11 7.39 7.47
C ARG A 165 -1.37 7.14 5.98
N TYR A 166 -0.39 7.42 5.13
CA TYR A 166 -0.49 7.18 3.70
C TYR A 166 -0.70 5.69 3.40
N LEU A 167 0.13 4.82 4.00
CA LEU A 167 0.02 3.37 3.83
C LEU A 167 -1.31 2.83 4.39
N ALA A 168 -1.77 3.32 5.54
CA ALA A 168 -3.07 2.93 6.10
C ALA A 168 -4.25 3.32 5.18
N ASN A 169 -4.21 4.50 4.55
CA ASN A 169 -5.21 4.91 3.58
C ASN A 169 -5.16 4.06 2.30
N GLN A 170 -3.97 3.64 1.85
CA GLN A 170 -3.86 2.71 0.72
C GLN A 170 -4.45 1.34 1.06
N LEU A 171 -4.16 0.81 2.26
CA LEU A 171 -4.77 -0.43 2.74
C LEU A 171 -6.29 -0.31 2.90
N LEU A 172 -6.79 0.85 3.34
CA LEU A 172 -8.23 1.14 3.40
C LEU A 172 -8.87 1.12 2.01
N ALA A 173 -8.23 1.74 1.01
CA ALA A 173 -8.73 1.76 -0.37
C ALA A 173 -8.80 0.34 -0.98
N LYS A 174 -7.92 -0.56 -0.54
CA LYS A 174 -7.90 -1.98 -0.92
C LYS A 174 -8.81 -2.86 -0.05
N GLY A 175 -9.52 -2.28 0.92
CA GLY A 175 -10.37 -3.04 1.85
C GLY A 175 -9.60 -3.94 2.82
N LEU A 176 -8.29 -3.77 2.97
CA LEU A 176 -7.44 -4.53 3.90
C LEU A 176 -7.43 -3.96 5.33
N ALA A 177 -7.74 -2.67 5.45
CA ALA A 177 -7.86 -1.98 6.73
C ALA A 177 -9.22 -1.30 6.83
N GLU A 178 -9.71 -1.14 8.05
CA GLU A 178 -10.95 -0.44 8.38
C GLU A 178 -10.71 0.56 9.51
N LYS A 179 -11.54 1.59 9.57
CA LYS A 179 -11.53 2.55 10.68
C LYS A 179 -12.51 2.06 11.73
N ASP A 180 -11.99 1.68 12.89
CA ASP A 180 -12.81 1.25 14.01
C ASP A 180 -13.19 2.45 14.89
N TYR A 181 -14.48 2.75 14.87
CA TYR A 181 -15.12 3.79 15.69
C TYR A 181 -15.97 3.21 16.83
N ALA A 182 -16.00 1.88 17.02
CA ALA A 182 -16.85 1.26 18.04
C ALA A 182 -16.50 1.76 19.45
N PHE A 183 -15.21 1.83 19.78
CA PHE A 183 -14.76 2.34 21.07
C PHE A 183 -15.13 3.81 21.31
N PRO A 184 -14.80 4.78 20.42
CA PRO A 184 -15.17 6.17 20.66
C PRO A 184 -16.69 6.34 20.70
N ILE A 185 -17.46 5.65 19.85
CA ILE A 185 -18.93 5.67 19.92
C ILE A 185 -19.39 5.20 21.30
N PHE A 186 -18.95 4.03 21.75
CA PHE A 186 -19.33 3.49 23.07
C PHE A 186 -18.92 4.42 24.23
N PHE A 187 -17.73 4.99 24.17
CA PHE A 187 -17.23 5.92 25.17
C PHE A 187 -18.09 7.19 25.23
N ILE A 188 -18.39 7.78 24.07
CA ILE A 188 -19.23 8.98 23.93
C ILE A 188 -20.65 8.69 24.44
N THR A 189 -21.26 7.57 24.05
CA THR A 189 -22.61 7.20 24.51
C THR A 189 -22.66 6.98 26.02
N THR A 190 -21.64 6.35 26.59
CA THR A 190 -21.53 6.14 28.04
C THR A 190 -21.38 7.46 28.79
N MET A 191 -20.58 8.39 28.25
CA MET A 191 -20.44 9.74 28.80
C MET A 191 -21.77 10.52 28.76
N ILE A 192 -22.51 10.46 27.66
CA ILE A 192 -23.84 11.10 27.55
C ILE A 192 -24.81 10.52 28.58
N ALA A 193 -24.87 9.19 28.67
CA ALA A 193 -25.77 8.50 29.60
C ALA A 193 -25.44 8.86 31.06
N SER A 194 -24.15 8.81 31.44
CA SER A 194 -23.68 9.19 32.78
C SER A 194 -24.02 10.64 33.12
N THR A 195 -23.77 11.56 32.18
CA THR A 195 -24.08 12.98 32.37
C THR A 195 -25.59 13.19 32.54
N THR A 196 -26.41 12.54 31.72
CA THR A 196 -27.89 12.62 31.78
C THR A 196 -28.44 12.09 33.12
N ILE A 197 -27.88 10.99 33.62
CA ILE A 197 -28.24 10.43 34.94
C ILE A 197 -27.89 11.43 36.05
N MET A 198 -26.69 12.01 36.03
CA MET A 198 -26.28 13.04 36.99
C MET A 198 -27.20 14.25 36.95
N PHE A 199 -27.60 14.72 35.77
CA PHE A 199 -28.58 15.79 35.62
C PHE A 199 -29.95 15.44 36.19
N SER A 200 -30.41 14.20 36.01
CA SER A 200 -31.73 13.77 36.50
C SER A 200 -31.76 13.72 38.03
N ILE A 201 -30.67 13.28 38.66
CA ILE A 201 -30.52 13.24 40.13
C ILE A 201 -30.47 14.66 40.72
N VAL A 202 -29.66 15.55 40.12
CA VAL A 202 -29.49 16.92 40.62
C VAL A 202 -30.69 17.82 40.29
N GLY A 203 -31.25 17.73 39.08
CA GLY A 203 -32.42 18.49 38.66
C GLY A 203 -33.73 18.04 39.33
N GLY A 204 -33.83 16.75 39.70
CA GLY A 204 -34.97 16.26 40.50
C GLY A 204 -34.98 16.80 41.94
N SER A 205 -33.82 17.20 42.47
CA SER A 205 -33.69 17.77 43.82
C SER A 205 -33.78 19.29 43.85
N MET A 206 -33.50 19.97 42.73
CA MET A 206 -33.59 21.42 42.58
C MET A 206 -34.57 21.75 41.46
N GLY A 207 -35.83 22.02 41.78
CA GLY A 207 -36.97 22.12 40.85
C GLY A 207 -36.90 23.20 39.75
N GLY A 208 -35.94 23.11 38.84
CA GLY A 208 -35.78 23.95 37.67
C GLY A 208 -34.54 23.60 36.83
N LEU A 209 -34.66 23.68 35.50
CA LEU A 209 -33.54 23.52 34.56
C LEU A 209 -32.58 24.71 34.68
N ASN A 210 -31.45 24.53 35.35
CA ASN A 210 -30.40 25.54 35.42
C ASN A 210 -29.53 25.51 34.14
N ILE A 211 -29.64 26.55 33.33
CA ILE A 211 -28.92 26.72 32.05
C ILE A 211 -27.39 26.58 32.23
N GLY A 212 -26.85 27.02 33.37
CA GLY A 212 -25.41 26.91 33.66
C GLY A 212 -24.95 25.46 33.78
N VAL A 213 -25.82 24.57 34.27
CA VAL A 213 -25.51 23.14 34.37
C VAL A 213 -25.56 22.50 32.98
N VAL A 214 -26.56 22.83 32.15
CA VAL A 214 -26.65 22.33 30.76
C VAL A 214 -25.43 22.74 29.94
N ALA A 215 -24.99 23.99 30.07
CA ALA A 215 -23.81 24.50 29.39
C ALA A 215 -22.51 23.80 29.83
N SER A 216 -22.36 23.49 31.13
CA SER A 216 -21.18 22.77 31.63
C SER A 216 -21.18 21.30 31.17
N GLY A 217 -22.34 20.65 31.09
CA GLY A 217 -22.49 19.31 30.49
C GLY A 217 -22.06 19.27 29.02
N ALA A 218 -22.47 20.26 28.22
CA ALA A 218 -22.06 20.38 26.82
C ALA A 218 -20.54 20.62 26.67
N ALA A 219 -19.94 21.43 27.54
CA ALA A 219 -18.51 21.68 27.54
C ALA A 219 -17.69 20.42 27.88
N VAL A 220 -18.10 19.65 28.89
CA VAL A 220 -17.48 18.36 29.24
C VAL A 220 -17.61 17.37 28.10
N PHE A 221 -18.75 17.33 27.41
CA PHE A 221 -18.95 16.49 26.24
C PHE A 221 -17.98 16.82 25.10
N ILE A 222 -17.86 18.11 24.74
CA ILE A 222 -16.93 18.56 23.69
C ILE A 222 -15.47 18.26 24.09
N ALA A 223 -15.12 18.48 25.36
CA ALA A 223 -13.78 18.17 25.87
C ALA A 223 -13.48 16.66 25.84
N ALA A 224 -14.43 15.81 26.21
CA ALA A 224 -14.31 14.36 26.14
C ALA A 224 -14.22 13.86 24.70
N LEU A 225 -15.00 14.45 23.78
CA LEU A 225 -14.92 14.17 22.34
C LEU A 225 -13.53 14.54 21.79
N GLY A 226 -13.07 15.77 22.06
CA GLY A 226 -11.74 16.24 21.67
C GLY A 226 -10.62 15.38 22.26
N PHE A 227 -10.74 15.00 23.53
CA PHE A 227 -9.82 14.07 24.18
C PHE A 227 -9.85 12.70 23.51
N SER A 228 -11.02 12.16 23.17
CA SER A 228 -11.13 10.84 22.53
C SER A 228 -10.49 10.80 21.14
N LEU A 229 -10.68 11.85 20.35
CA LEU A 229 -10.05 12.01 19.05
C LEU A 229 -8.54 12.20 19.18
N ARG A 230 -8.09 12.98 20.17
CA ARG A 230 -6.65 13.25 20.41
C ARG A 230 -5.91 12.07 21.03
N SER A 231 -6.54 11.33 21.93
CA SER A 231 -5.98 10.13 22.56
C SER A 231 -5.95 8.92 21.63
N GLY A 232 -6.47 9.07 20.39
CA GLY A 232 -6.39 8.04 19.38
C GLY A 232 -7.31 6.86 19.69
N LEU A 233 -8.47 7.13 20.28
CA LEU A 233 -9.49 6.12 20.56
C LEU A 233 -10.16 5.61 19.29
N ALA A 234 -10.22 6.43 18.24
CA ALA A 234 -10.49 5.97 16.89
C ALA A 234 -9.22 5.30 16.35
N ARG A 235 -9.33 4.05 15.89
CA ARG A 235 -8.15 3.25 15.54
C ARG A 235 -8.27 2.58 14.18
N TRP A 236 -7.12 2.30 13.57
CA TRP A 236 -7.01 1.43 12.41
C TRP A 236 -7.10 -0.03 12.87
N ARG A 237 -8.01 -0.78 12.26
CA ARG A 237 -8.13 -2.23 12.45
C ARG A 237 -7.94 -2.94 11.11
N LEU A 238 -7.51 -4.19 11.17
CA LEU A 238 -7.52 -5.05 9.98
C LEU A 238 -8.96 -5.47 9.70
N SER A 239 -9.38 -5.32 8.44
CA SER A 239 -10.64 -5.89 7.97
C SER A 239 -10.59 -7.42 8.02
N TRP A 240 -11.71 -8.09 7.81
CA TRP A 240 -11.74 -9.55 7.64
C TRP A 240 -10.74 -10.01 6.56
N LEU A 241 -10.66 -9.31 5.43
CA LEU A 241 -9.76 -9.67 4.34
C LEU A 241 -8.29 -9.43 4.70
N GLY A 242 -7.99 -8.35 5.42
CA GLY A 242 -6.66 -8.10 5.97
C GLY A 242 -6.24 -9.17 6.98
N GLN A 243 -7.17 -9.65 7.80
CA GLN A 243 -6.93 -10.75 8.74
C GLN A 243 -6.69 -12.07 8.01
N GLU A 244 -7.45 -12.36 6.95
CA GLU A 244 -7.29 -13.56 6.13
C GLU A 244 -5.91 -13.60 5.46
N LEU A 245 -5.50 -12.48 4.84
CA LEU A 245 -4.23 -12.36 4.14
C LEU A 245 -3.03 -12.48 5.10
N ILE A 246 -3.15 -11.92 6.31
CA ILE A 246 -2.17 -12.12 7.38
C ILE A 246 -2.23 -13.54 7.96
N GLY A 247 -3.41 -14.16 7.94
CA GLY A 247 -3.64 -15.55 8.31
C GLY A 247 -2.77 -16.48 7.48
N LEU A 248 -2.61 -16.19 6.18
CA LEU A 248 -1.73 -16.95 5.28
C LEU A 248 -0.32 -17.10 5.86
N VAL A 249 0.26 -16.02 6.38
CA VAL A 249 1.64 -16.00 6.92
C VAL A 249 1.77 -16.78 8.22
N LYS A 250 0.67 -17.04 8.94
CA LYS A 250 0.70 -17.86 10.15
C LYS A 250 1.01 -19.30 9.74
N THR A 251 2.27 -19.71 9.92
CA THR A 251 2.65 -21.12 9.91
C THR A 251 1.75 -21.86 10.90
N PRO A 252 1.25 -23.06 10.56
CA PRO A 252 0.55 -23.90 11.51
C PRO A 252 1.47 -24.04 12.73
N SER A 253 0.97 -23.59 13.89
CA SER A 253 1.60 -23.95 15.15
C SER A 253 1.63 -25.47 15.18
N ARG A 254 2.83 -26.04 15.37
CA ARG A 254 2.98 -27.44 15.77
C ARG A 254 2.24 -27.61 17.10
N GLU A 255 0.98 -28.00 17.03
CA GLU A 255 0.27 -28.67 18.12
C GLU A 255 0.64 -30.15 18.12
#